data_AF-A0AAV7XMZ7-F1
#
_entry.id   AF-A0AAV7XMZ7-F1
#
_cell.length_a   1.000
_cell.length_b   1.000
_cell.length_c   1.000
_cell.angle_alpha   90.00
_cell.angle_beta   90.00
_cell.angle_gamma   90.00
#
_symmetry.space_group_name_H-M   'P 1'
#
loop_
_entity.id
_entity.type
_entity.pdbx_description
1 polymer ?
#
loop_
_entity_poly.entity_id
_entity_poly.type
_entity_poly.pdbx_seq_one_letter_code
_entity_poly.pdbx_strand_id
1 'polypeptide(L)'
;MPQGLQGLWPGVGVLSPVTPSWLSGSWGPWSAWSGCSRTCGTGVAVQTRECRRRTRSRARTPDKQDQRKKHRKRSDRSKKEGVMKRKKERVISTQCVGQYKRVHVCNEQSCPNGNRDFRTLQCEAYNRQNFSGHFYQWEPFLSAPDPCQLNCRAKGFRFYATLNQTVVDGTSCSPRPQAAAAADRGLRWLCVTGICQVSEGP
;
A
#
# COMPACT_ATOMS: atom_id res chain seq x y z
N MET A 1 13.79 60.46 7.61
CA MET A 1 13.43 60.03 6.24
C MET A 1 14.61 60.29 5.31
N PRO A 2 14.79 59.63 4.16
CA PRO A 2 14.31 58.30 3.70
C PRO A 2 15.47 57.43 3.09
N GLN A 3 15.44 56.10 2.95
CA GLN A 3 14.81 54.97 3.67
C GLN A 3 15.87 53.85 3.81
N GLY A 4 15.64 52.83 4.65
CA GLY A 4 16.36 51.54 4.60
C GLY A 4 15.38 50.42 4.29
N LEU A 5 15.48 49.82 3.09
CA LEU A 5 14.52 48.81 2.62
C LEU A 5 14.69 47.48 3.35
N GLN A 6 13.73 47.15 4.21
CA GLN A 6 13.64 45.86 4.88
C GLN A 6 13.13 44.80 3.88
N GLY A 7 13.96 43.82 3.57
CA GLY A 7 13.61 42.70 2.68
C GLY A 7 12.66 41.71 3.36
N LEU A 8 11.37 42.02 3.42
CA LEU A 8 10.32 41.07 3.81
C LEU A 8 9.84 40.29 2.57
N TRP A 9 10.26 39.04 2.44
CA TRP A 9 9.62 38.06 1.55
C TRP A 9 8.70 37.16 2.37
N PRO A 10 7.38 37.43 2.42
CA PRO A 10 6.46 36.57 3.15
C PRO A 10 6.23 35.26 2.40
N GLY A 11 6.57 34.15 3.04
CA GLY A 11 5.93 32.85 2.84
C GLY A 11 5.84 32.31 1.41
N VAL A 12 6.93 31.79 0.86
CA VAL A 12 6.85 30.70 -0.14
C VAL A 12 6.41 29.40 0.55
N GLY A 13 5.17 29.38 1.04
CA GLY A 13 4.50 28.15 1.40
C GLY A 13 4.38 27.30 0.14
N VAL A 14 5.05 26.15 0.12
CA VAL A 14 4.96 25.20 -1.01
C VAL A 14 3.53 24.66 -1.05
N LEU A 15 2.69 25.31 -1.85
CA LEU A 15 1.38 24.81 -2.24
C LEU A 15 1.62 23.53 -3.04
N SER A 16 1.65 22.39 -2.33
CA SER A 16 1.55 21.08 -2.94
C SER A 16 0.33 21.10 -3.85
N PRO A 17 0.46 20.83 -5.16
CA PRO A 17 -0.66 20.97 -6.08
C PRO A 17 -1.73 19.93 -5.73
N VAL A 18 -2.76 20.38 -5.02
CA VAL A 18 -3.94 19.57 -4.70
C VAL A 18 -4.63 19.26 -6.02
N THR A 19 -4.34 18.08 -6.58
CA THR A 19 -4.94 17.63 -7.84
C THR A 19 -6.46 17.71 -7.71
N PRO A 20 -7.16 18.51 -8.54
CA PRO A 20 -8.61 18.65 -8.46
C PRO A 20 -9.29 17.28 -8.44
N SER A 21 -10.29 17.10 -7.56
CA SER A 21 -11.05 15.84 -7.42
C SER A 21 -11.73 15.38 -8.71
N TRP A 22 -11.92 16.28 -9.68
CA TRP A 22 -12.44 16.00 -11.02
C TRP A 22 -11.40 15.37 -11.97
N LEU A 23 -10.12 15.37 -11.58
CA LEU A 23 -8.99 14.74 -12.28
C LEU A 23 -8.51 13.45 -11.59
N SER A 24 -9.13 13.02 -10.48
CA SER A 24 -8.82 11.73 -9.87
C SER A 24 -9.78 10.63 -10.34
N GLY A 25 -9.29 9.40 -10.37
CA GLY A 25 -10.13 8.23 -10.59
C GLY A 25 -11.05 7.99 -9.39
N SER A 26 -12.23 7.41 -9.63
CA SER A 26 -13.12 6.97 -8.55
C SER A 26 -12.73 5.57 -8.09
N TRP A 27 -12.56 5.37 -6.79
CA TRP A 27 -12.44 4.02 -6.22
C TRP A 27 -13.72 3.19 -6.46
N GLY A 28 -13.54 1.89 -6.66
CA GLY A 28 -14.63 0.91 -6.54
C GLY A 28 -15.01 0.65 -5.08
N PRO A 29 -16.04 -0.19 -4.85
CA PRO A 29 -16.28 -0.73 -3.51
C PRO A 29 -15.06 -1.52 -3.03
N TRP A 30 -14.93 -1.64 -1.72
CA TRP A 30 -14.04 -2.61 -1.12
C TRP A 30 -14.50 -4.04 -1.46
N SER A 31 -13.55 -4.96 -1.65
CA SER A 31 -13.81 -6.40 -1.76
C SER A 31 -14.37 -6.97 -0.46
N ALA A 32 -14.68 -8.27 -0.40
CA ALA A 32 -14.81 -8.94 0.90
C ALA A 32 -13.44 -8.95 1.62
N TRP A 33 -13.44 -8.99 2.95
CA TRP A 33 -12.22 -9.29 3.69
C TRP A 33 -11.69 -10.68 3.31
N SER A 34 -10.37 -10.84 3.21
CA SER A 34 -9.76 -12.16 3.08
C SER A 34 -10.08 -13.05 4.29
N GLY A 35 -9.86 -14.36 4.16
CA GLY A 35 -9.67 -15.20 5.34
C GLY A 35 -8.57 -14.63 6.24
N CYS A 36 -8.71 -14.83 7.55
CA CYS A 36 -7.70 -14.43 8.51
C CYS A 36 -6.42 -15.25 8.31
N SER A 37 -5.25 -14.61 8.34
CA SER A 37 -3.94 -15.28 8.15
C SER A 37 -3.63 -16.35 9.20
N ARG A 38 -4.37 -16.35 10.32
CA ARG A 38 -4.22 -17.27 11.45
C ARG A 38 -5.57 -17.59 12.09
N THR A 39 -5.63 -18.68 12.85
CA THR A 39 -6.78 -19.08 13.68
C THR A 39 -6.65 -18.70 15.16
N CYS A 40 -5.48 -18.21 15.60
CA CYS A 40 -5.26 -17.70 16.97
C CYS A 40 -4.01 -16.78 17.05
N GLY A 41 -3.97 -16.02 18.16
CA GLY A 41 -2.83 -15.25 18.68
C GLY A 41 -2.54 -13.93 17.96
N THR A 42 -3.49 -13.33 17.24
CA THR A 42 -3.36 -12.15 16.35
C THR A 42 -3.05 -12.53 14.91
N GLY A 43 -4.08 -12.85 14.14
CA GLY A 43 -4.03 -12.91 12.68
C GLY A 43 -4.37 -11.58 12.03
N VAL A 44 -4.22 -11.53 10.71
CA VAL A 44 -4.52 -10.38 9.86
C VAL A 44 -5.41 -10.81 8.70
N ALA A 45 -6.42 -10.00 8.37
CA ALA A 45 -7.15 -10.12 7.12
C ALA A 45 -7.11 -8.80 6.35
N VAL A 46 -7.09 -8.93 5.02
CA VAL A 46 -6.79 -7.86 4.07
C VAL A 46 -8.00 -7.62 3.17
N GLN A 47 -8.26 -6.36 2.84
CA GLN A 47 -9.31 -5.96 1.90
C GLN A 47 -8.74 -4.93 0.94
N THR A 48 -9.14 -5.01 -0.32
CA THR A 48 -8.62 -4.21 -1.42
C THR A 48 -9.75 -3.54 -2.20
N ARG A 49 -9.45 -2.47 -2.93
CA ARG A 49 -10.38 -1.83 -3.84
C ARG A 49 -9.67 -1.39 -5.11
N GLU A 50 -10.37 -1.48 -6.23
CA GLU A 50 -9.82 -1.14 -7.54
C GLU A 50 -10.04 0.33 -7.90
N CYS A 51 -9.09 0.91 -8.61
CA CYS A 51 -9.25 2.25 -9.17
C CYS A 51 -10.03 2.19 -10.49
N ARG A 52 -11.28 2.66 -10.50
CA ARG A 52 -12.13 2.63 -11.70
C ARG A 52 -11.68 3.73 -12.68
N ARG A 53 -10.93 3.33 -13.71
CA ARG A 53 -10.56 4.22 -14.82
C ARG A 53 -11.80 4.58 -15.63
N ARG A 54 -12.16 5.87 -15.68
CA ARG A 54 -13.19 6.36 -16.60
C ARG A 54 -12.65 6.43 -18.03
N THR A 55 -12.59 5.30 -18.73
CA THR A 55 -12.37 5.30 -20.17
C THR A 55 -13.55 5.97 -20.86
N ARG A 56 -13.30 6.93 -21.75
CA ARG A 56 -14.30 7.42 -22.72
C ARG A 56 -14.55 6.41 -23.86
N SER A 57 -14.45 5.12 -23.56
CA SER A 57 -14.96 4.05 -24.40
C SER A 57 -16.48 4.16 -24.42
N ARG A 58 -16.99 4.79 -25.49
CA ARG A 58 -18.41 4.90 -25.85
C ARG A 58 -19.23 3.79 -25.19
N ALA A 59 -20.11 4.15 -24.27
CA ALA A 59 -21.25 3.31 -23.93
C ALA A 59 -22.11 3.20 -25.21
N ARG A 60 -21.80 2.21 -26.06
CA ARG A 60 -22.75 1.73 -27.04
C ARG A 60 -23.77 0.92 -26.25
N THR A 61 -24.85 1.58 -25.85
CA THR A 61 -26.11 0.86 -25.65
C THR A 61 -26.38 0.06 -26.94
N PRO A 62 -26.82 -1.21 -26.86
CA PRO A 62 -27.16 -1.97 -28.06
C PRO A 62 -28.25 -1.31 -28.91
N ASP A 63 -29.05 -0.44 -28.30
CA ASP A 63 -30.24 0.17 -28.86
C ASP A 63 -29.96 1.55 -29.49
N LYS A 64 -29.62 1.53 -30.80
CA LYS A 64 -29.87 2.55 -31.86
C LYS A 64 -28.90 2.40 -33.04
N GLN A 65 -29.02 1.30 -33.77
CA GLN A 65 -28.25 1.10 -35.01
C GLN A 65 -28.93 1.67 -36.27
N ASP A 66 -30.21 2.08 -36.19
CA ASP A 66 -31.08 2.21 -37.37
C ASP A 66 -31.27 3.63 -37.95
N GLN A 67 -30.59 4.67 -37.44
CA GLN A 67 -30.76 6.04 -37.97
C GLN A 67 -29.50 6.69 -38.56
N ARG A 68 -28.46 5.91 -38.91
CA ARG A 68 -27.24 6.43 -39.56
C ARG A 68 -27.02 5.96 -41.00
N LYS A 69 -28.10 5.83 -41.77
CA LYS A 69 -28.08 5.49 -43.22
C LYS A 69 -28.64 6.58 -44.17
N LYS A 70 -29.08 7.75 -43.70
CA LYS A 70 -29.77 8.77 -44.54
C LYS A 70 -29.06 10.13 -44.77
N HIS A 71 -27.77 10.29 -44.44
CA HIS A 71 -26.98 11.48 -44.82
C HIS A 71 -25.61 11.15 -45.44
N ARG A 72 -25.54 10.11 -46.29
CA ARG A 72 -24.35 9.81 -47.12
C ARG A 72 -24.69 9.82 -48.62
N LYS A 73 -25.19 10.96 -49.11
CA LYS A 73 -25.18 11.33 -50.54
C LYS A 73 -24.82 12.82 -50.66
N ARG A 74 -24.05 13.14 -51.71
CA ARG A 74 -23.46 14.47 -52.06
C ARG A 74 -22.42 15.05 -51.09
N SER A 75 -21.16 14.69 -51.33
CA SER A 75 -20.08 15.67 -51.60
C SER A 75 -18.79 14.95 -52.00
N ASP A 76 -18.75 14.44 -53.23
CA ASP A 76 -17.48 14.11 -53.88
C ASP A 76 -16.89 15.39 -54.49
N ARG A 77 -16.01 16.09 -53.76
CA ARG A 77 -14.88 16.81 -54.38
C ARG A 77 -13.83 17.22 -53.35
N SER A 78 -12.60 17.31 -53.86
CA SER A 78 -11.40 17.91 -53.24
C SER A 78 -10.60 16.99 -52.30
N LYS A 79 -9.68 16.28 -52.95
CA LYS A 79 -8.49 15.65 -52.38
C LYS A 79 -7.69 16.70 -51.57
N LYS A 80 -7.62 16.53 -50.25
CA LYS A 80 -6.56 17.12 -49.41
C LYS A 80 -5.86 16.00 -48.66
N GLU A 81 -4.54 16.00 -48.73
CA GLU A 81 -3.63 15.15 -47.95
C GLU A 81 -3.77 15.48 -46.46
N GLY A 82 -4.84 14.98 -45.85
CA GLY A 82 -5.11 15.14 -44.43
C GLY A 82 -4.33 14.11 -43.64
N VAL A 83 -3.13 14.47 -43.18
CA VAL A 83 -2.43 13.74 -42.10
C VAL A 83 -3.46 13.40 -41.04
N MET A 84 -3.64 12.11 -40.73
CA MET A 84 -4.55 11.69 -39.68
C MET A 84 -4.07 12.31 -38.36
N LYS A 85 -4.65 13.46 -37.98
CA LYS A 85 -4.43 14.07 -36.68
C LYS A 85 -4.97 13.11 -35.64
N ARG A 86 -4.10 12.20 -35.21
CA ARG A 86 -4.31 11.16 -34.20
C ARG A 86 -4.98 11.88 -33.04
N LYS A 87 -6.29 11.67 -32.88
CA LYS A 87 -7.11 12.41 -31.92
C LYS A 87 -6.50 12.12 -30.55
N LYS A 88 -5.75 13.08 -30.01
CA LYS A 88 -5.04 12.92 -28.75
C LYS A 88 -6.11 12.84 -27.67
N GLU A 89 -6.54 11.61 -27.39
CA GLU A 89 -7.47 11.27 -26.33
C GLU A 89 -6.93 11.98 -25.09
N ARG A 90 -7.66 12.98 -24.60
CA ARG A 90 -7.24 13.69 -23.38
C ARG A 90 -7.36 12.66 -22.28
N VAL A 91 -6.23 12.08 -21.88
CA VAL A 91 -6.11 11.27 -20.67
C VAL A 91 -6.38 12.20 -19.49
N ILE A 92 -7.67 12.34 -19.16
CA ILE A 92 -8.11 12.84 -17.86
C ILE A 92 -7.52 11.84 -16.86
N SER A 93 -6.78 12.36 -15.88
CA SER A 93 -5.97 11.51 -15.00
C SER A 93 -6.81 10.38 -14.41
N THR A 94 -6.24 9.17 -14.43
CA THR A 94 -6.88 7.96 -13.92
C THR A 94 -6.35 7.58 -12.54
N GLN A 95 -5.63 8.48 -11.88
CA GLN A 95 -5.03 8.23 -10.58
C GLN A 95 -6.08 8.40 -9.48
N CYS A 96 -6.45 7.31 -8.82
CA CYS A 96 -7.24 7.37 -7.60
C CYS A 96 -6.30 7.76 -6.43
N VAL A 97 -6.75 8.69 -5.59
CA VAL A 97 -6.00 9.17 -4.42
C VAL A 97 -6.56 8.51 -3.15
N GLY A 98 -5.69 8.10 -2.23
CA GLY A 98 -6.04 7.41 -0.99
C GLY A 98 -5.66 5.92 -0.98
N GLN A 99 -5.97 5.22 0.12
CA GLN A 99 -5.61 3.81 0.31
C GLN A 99 -6.29 2.89 -0.71
N TYR A 100 -5.58 1.89 -1.23
CA TYR A 100 -6.14 0.84 -2.11
C TYR A 100 -6.25 -0.54 -1.42
N LYS A 101 -5.54 -0.70 -0.30
CA LYS A 101 -5.49 -1.87 0.57
C LYS A 101 -5.68 -1.37 2.00
N ARG A 102 -6.49 -2.07 2.80
CA ARG A 102 -6.57 -1.91 4.26
C ARG A 102 -6.48 -3.25 4.96
N VAL A 103 -6.17 -3.20 6.24
CA VAL A 103 -5.75 -4.33 7.08
C VAL A 103 -6.53 -4.26 8.39
N HIS A 104 -7.15 -5.36 8.81
CA HIS A 104 -7.71 -5.49 10.15
C HIS A 104 -7.11 -6.67 10.90
N VAL A 105 -7.13 -6.56 12.24
CA VAL A 105 -6.74 -7.64 13.14
C VAL A 105 -7.91 -8.60 13.30
N CYS A 106 -7.62 -9.90 13.29
CA CYS A 106 -8.59 -10.96 13.49
C CYS A 106 -7.97 -12.07 14.34
N ASN A 107 -8.80 -12.89 14.99
CA ASN A 107 -8.36 -14.04 15.78
C ASN A 107 -7.31 -13.69 16.86
N GLU A 108 -7.60 -12.69 17.69
CA GLU A 108 -6.75 -12.24 18.82
C GLU A 108 -6.74 -13.18 20.03
N GLN A 109 -7.64 -14.18 20.10
CA GLN A 109 -7.66 -15.17 21.17
C GLN A 109 -6.29 -15.85 21.34
N SER A 110 -5.89 -16.08 22.60
CA SER A 110 -4.65 -16.81 22.90
C SER A 110 -4.68 -18.21 22.30
N CYS A 111 -3.55 -18.67 21.75
CA CYS A 111 -3.41 -20.02 21.23
C CYS A 111 -3.38 -21.06 22.38
N PRO A 112 -3.97 -22.26 22.22
CA PRO A 112 -4.03 -23.29 23.28
C PRO A 112 -2.67 -23.70 23.84
N ASN A 113 -1.63 -23.73 23.01
CA ASN A 113 -0.26 -24.12 23.39
C ASN A 113 0.56 -22.94 23.96
N GLY A 114 -0.11 -21.92 24.51
CA GLY A 114 0.49 -20.68 24.98
C GLY A 114 0.65 -19.62 23.89
N ASN A 115 0.58 -18.35 24.29
CA ASN A 115 0.71 -17.21 23.39
C ASN A 115 2.18 -16.77 23.29
N ARG A 116 3.00 -17.52 22.53
CA ARG A 116 4.41 -17.16 22.26
C ARG A 116 4.50 -16.20 21.09
N ASP A 117 5.28 -15.12 21.24
CA ASP A 117 5.50 -14.12 20.19
C ASP A 117 5.86 -14.76 18.85
N PHE A 118 5.11 -14.43 17.79
CA PHE A 118 5.32 -15.07 16.48
C PHE A 118 6.68 -14.80 15.87
N ARG A 119 7.30 -13.64 16.18
CA ARG A 119 8.67 -13.36 15.73
C ARG A 119 9.67 -14.29 16.43
N THR A 120 9.44 -14.61 17.70
CA THR A 120 10.25 -15.58 18.46
C THR A 120 10.13 -16.97 17.85
N LEU A 121 8.90 -17.44 17.56
CA LEU A 121 8.69 -18.73 16.87
C LEU A 121 9.37 -18.78 15.50
N GLN A 122 9.33 -17.70 14.73
CA GLN A 122 9.99 -17.62 13.42
C GLN A 122 11.52 -17.65 13.53
N CYS A 123 12.12 -16.97 14.51
CA CYS A 123 13.56 -17.08 14.76
C CYS A 123 13.94 -18.50 15.24
N GLU A 124 13.18 -19.06 16.19
CA GLU A 124 13.49 -20.37 16.78
C GLU A 124 13.38 -21.54 15.78
N ALA A 125 12.61 -21.39 14.71
CA ALA A 125 12.57 -22.37 13.62
C ALA A 125 13.97 -22.63 13.01
N TYR A 126 14.86 -21.63 13.04
CA TYR A 126 16.23 -21.72 12.53
C TYR A 126 17.23 -22.27 13.57
N ASN A 127 16.82 -22.55 14.81
CA ASN A 127 17.74 -23.06 15.85
C ASN A 127 18.38 -24.42 15.49
N ARG A 128 17.69 -25.21 14.67
CA ARG A 128 18.16 -26.51 14.16
C ARG A 128 18.72 -26.43 12.74
N GLN A 129 18.91 -25.23 12.20
CA GLN A 129 19.47 -25.02 10.88
C GLN A 129 20.91 -24.50 10.98
N ASN A 130 21.80 -25.14 10.22
CA ASN A 130 23.20 -24.76 10.17
C ASN A 130 23.36 -23.37 9.51
N PHE A 131 23.97 -22.43 10.23
CA PHE A 131 24.28 -21.08 9.76
C PHE A 131 25.80 -20.89 9.78
N SER A 132 26.41 -20.81 8.60
CA SER A 132 27.86 -20.67 8.42
C SER A 132 28.71 -21.71 9.17
N GLY A 133 28.23 -22.95 9.26
CA GLY A 133 28.94 -24.06 9.93
C GLY A 133 28.63 -24.24 11.42
N HIS A 134 27.76 -23.39 12.00
CA HIS A 134 27.37 -23.46 13.41
C HIS A 134 25.85 -23.43 13.59
N PHE A 135 25.40 -23.93 14.75
CA PHE A 135 24.02 -23.79 15.20
C PHE A 135 23.97 -22.71 16.29
N TYR A 136 22.97 -21.83 16.20
CA TYR A 136 22.77 -20.75 17.15
C TYR A 136 21.36 -20.84 17.73
N GLN A 137 21.20 -20.45 19.00
CA GLN A 137 19.87 -20.23 19.57
C GLN A 137 19.45 -18.79 19.25
N TRP A 138 18.56 -18.64 18.28
CA TRP A 138 18.11 -17.36 17.74
C TRP A 138 17.00 -16.73 18.59
N GLU A 139 16.98 -15.41 18.64
CA GLU A 139 15.91 -14.61 19.24
C GLU A 139 15.66 -13.32 18.43
N PRO A 140 14.48 -12.70 18.52
CA PRO A 140 14.15 -11.51 17.74
C PRO A 140 15.11 -10.33 17.92
N PHE A 141 15.53 -9.71 16.82
CA PHE A 141 16.25 -8.43 16.83
C PHE A 141 15.38 -7.29 16.29
N LEU A 142 14.68 -6.61 17.19
CA LEU A 142 13.70 -5.54 16.87
C LEU A 142 14.31 -4.18 16.51
N SER A 143 15.64 -4.03 16.59
CA SER A 143 16.34 -2.76 16.34
C SER A 143 16.94 -2.66 14.92
N ALA A 144 16.65 -3.63 14.03
CA ALA A 144 17.10 -3.58 12.64
C ALA A 144 16.35 -2.51 11.81
N PRO A 145 16.96 -1.99 10.71
CA PRO A 145 16.33 -0.98 9.86
C PRO A 145 15.01 -1.45 9.21
N ASP A 146 14.95 -2.71 8.77
CA ASP A 146 13.79 -3.32 8.15
C ASP A 146 13.04 -4.21 9.15
N PRO A 147 12.03 -3.68 9.89
CA PRO A 147 11.39 -4.46 10.94
C PRO A 147 10.59 -5.66 10.39
N CYS A 148 10.20 -5.67 9.11
CA CYS A 148 9.44 -6.77 8.51
C CYS A 148 10.26 -7.84 7.80
N GLN A 149 11.59 -7.74 7.84
CA GLN A 149 12.49 -8.88 7.64
C GLN A 149 12.60 -9.70 8.93
N LEU A 150 12.96 -10.98 8.80
CA LEU A 150 13.21 -11.87 9.94
C LEU A 150 14.63 -11.66 10.48
N ASN A 151 14.82 -10.54 11.16
CA ASN A 151 16.05 -10.17 11.83
C ASN A 151 16.11 -10.85 13.21
N CYS A 152 17.11 -11.72 13.39
CA CYS A 152 17.31 -12.50 14.61
C CYS A 152 18.75 -12.37 15.10
N ARG A 153 18.95 -12.13 16.41
CA ARG A 153 20.27 -12.15 17.06
C ARG A 153 20.57 -13.54 17.61
N ALA A 154 21.84 -13.92 17.61
CA ALA A 154 22.29 -15.18 18.20
C ALA A 154 22.53 -14.98 19.71
N LYS A 155 21.82 -15.73 20.56
CA LYS A 155 21.95 -15.62 22.03
C LYS A 155 23.38 -15.88 22.49
N GLY A 156 23.91 -14.99 23.33
CA GLY A 156 25.29 -15.03 23.80
C GLY A 156 26.31 -14.39 22.85
N PHE A 157 25.91 -14.00 21.64
CA PHE A 157 26.77 -13.37 20.64
C PHE A 157 26.38 -11.90 20.38
N ARG A 158 27.28 -11.14 19.78
CA ARG A 158 27.11 -9.70 19.48
C ARG A 158 26.74 -9.40 18.03
N PHE A 159 26.12 -10.35 17.34
CA PHE A 159 25.66 -10.18 15.95
C PHE A 159 24.19 -10.58 15.78
N TYR A 160 23.58 -10.06 14.72
CA TYR A 160 22.30 -10.51 14.21
C TYR A 160 22.42 -10.85 12.73
N ALA A 161 21.49 -11.65 12.24
CA ALA A 161 21.38 -12.03 10.84
C ALA A 161 19.93 -11.89 10.37
N THR A 162 19.76 -11.60 9.08
CA THR A 162 18.47 -11.63 8.40
C THR A 162 18.23 -13.05 7.88
N LEU A 163 17.44 -13.84 8.59
CA LEU A 163 17.23 -15.26 8.29
C LEU A 163 16.17 -15.49 7.20
N ASN A 164 15.30 -14.50 6.97
CA ASN A 164 14.31 -14.47 5.89
C ASN A 164 14.01 -13.01 5.49
N GLN A 165 13.73 -12.78 4.21
CA GLN A 165 13.37 -11.48 3.65
C GLN A 165 12.01 -10.94 4.16
N THR A 166 11.12 -11.83 4.60
CA THR A 166 9.82 -11.45 5.16
C THR A 166 9.50 -12.25 6.41
N VAL A 167 8.82 -11.62 7.36
CA VAL A 167 8.09 -12.31 8.44
C VAL A 167 6.65 -12.63 8.00
N VAL A 168 6.03 -13.60 8.67
CA VAL A 168 4.62 -13.98 8.47
C VAL A 168 3.68 -12.79 8.71
N ASP A 169 2.68 -12.61 7.84
CA ASP A 169 1.69 -11.53 7.95
C ASP A 169 0.93 -11.58 9.29
N GLY A 170 0.87 -10.42 9.97
CA GLY A 170 0.41 -10.29 11.36
C GLY A 170 1.51 -10.38 12.42
N THR A 171 2.77 -10.57 12.04
CA THR A 171 3.90 -10.41 12.98
C THR A 171 4.03 -8.94 13.39
N SER A 172 4.09 -8.68 14.70
CA SER A 172 4.29 -7.33 15.23
C SER A 172 5.58 -6.68 14.70
N CYS A 173 5.49 -5.39 14.43
CA CYS A 173 6.58 -4.52 14.02
C CYS A 173 6.43 -3.15 14.68
N SER A 174 7.41 -2.27 14.52
CA SER A 174 7.23 -0.85 14.85
C SER A 174 8.22 -0.01 14.06
N PRO A 175 7.79 1.08 13.40
CA PRO A 175 8.71 2.10 12.96
C PRO A 175 9.24 2.85 14.19
N ARG A 176 10.57 2.89 14.37
CA ARG A 176 11.18 3.84 15.31
C ARG A 176 11.29 5.21 14.61
N PRO A 177 11.08 6.33 15.31
CA PRO A 177 10.80 6.48 16.75
C PRO A 177 9.29 6.41 17.12
N GLN A 178 8.40 6.13 16.16
CA GLN A 178 6.94 6.27 16.31
C GLN A 178 6.27 5.25 17.25
N ALA A 179 7.02 4.26 17.74
CA ALA A 179 6.59 3.21 18.67
C ALA A 179 5.79 3.74 19.88
N ALA A 180 6.33 4.74 20.58
CA ALA A 180 5.73 5.27 21.79
C ALA A 180 4.40 6.00 21.50
N ALA A 181 4.40 6.91 20.52
CA ALA A 181 3.21 7.67 20.13
C ALA A 181 2.08 6.82 19.51
N ALA A 182 2.40 5.59 19.07
CA ALA A 182 1.41 4.63 18.60
C ALA A 182 0.72 3.89 19.75
N ALA A 183 1.47 3.54 20.81
CA ALA A 183 0.94 2.86 21.99
C ALA A 183 -0.14 3.72 22.69
N ASP A 184 0.11 5.02 22.86
CA ASP A 184 -0.84 5.99 23.44
C ASP A 184 -2.17 6.11 22.66
N ARG A 185 -2.16 5.71 21.38
CA ARG A 185 -3.33 5.75 20.48
C ARG A 185 -3.96 4.38 20.25
N GLY A 186 -3.50 3.33 20.94
CA GLY A 186 -3.94 1.95 20.74
C GLY A 186 -3.59 1.38 19.35
N LEU A 187 -2.72 2.05 18.58
CA LEU A 187 -2.41 1.67 17.20
C LEU A 187 -1.44 0.50 17.18
N ARG A 188 -1.90 -0.65 16.69
CA ARG A 188 -1.04 -1.82 16.46
C ARG A 188 -0.37 -1.74 15.10
N TRP A 189 0.91 -2.09 15.07
CA TRP A 189 1.74 -2.13 13.88
C TRP A 189 2.09 -3.58 13.53
N LEU A 190 1.72 -4.00 12.33
CA LEU A 190 1.82 -5.39 11.88
C LEU A 190 2.50 -5.43 10.52
N CYS A 191 3.34 -6.44 10.31
CA CYS A 191 3.88 -6.73 8.98
C CYS A 191 2.79 -7.31 8.09
N VAL A 192 2.61 -6.72 6.91
CA VAL A 192 1.72 -7.20 5.86
C VAL A 192 2.42 -7.08 4.52
N THR A 193 2.60 -8.19 3.82
CA THR A 193 3.33 -8.26 2.54
C THR A 193 4.72 -7.62 2.62
N GLY A 194 5.45 -7.88 3.71
CA GLY A 194 6.79 -7.34 3.96
C GLY A 194 6.87 -5.86 4.39
N ILE A 195 5.74 -5.16 4.55
CA ILE A 195 5.69 -3.74 4.92
C ILE A 195 5.09 -3.61 6.33
N CYS A 196 5.68 -2.77 7.19
CA CYS A 196 5.12 -2.47 8.51
C CYS A 196 3.97 -1.46 8.37
N GLN A 197 2.75 -1.87 8.72
CA GLN A 197 1.52 -1.09 8.52
C GLN A 197 0.73 -1.00 9.83
N VAL A 198 0.04 0.12 10.05
CA VAL A 198 -0.94 0.23 11.13
C VAL A 198 -2.15 -0.61 10.77
N SER A 199 -2.63 -1.45 11.69
CA SER A 199 -4.00 -1.96 11.61
C SER A 199 -4.92 -0.86 12.11
N GLU A 200 -5.77 -0.33 11.22
CA GLU A 200 -6.83 0.58 11.64
C GLU A 200 -7.79 -0.19 12.55
N GLY A 201 -8.18 0.44 13.66
CA GLY A 201 -9.23 -0.09 14.54
C GLY A 201 -10.60 -0.10 13.84
N PRO A 202 -11.60 -0.77 14.43
CA PRO A 202 -12.95 -0.84 13.89
C PRO A 202 -13.62 0.55 13.72
#